data_AF-W2SVZ1-F1
#
_entry.id   AF-W2SVZ1-F1
#
_cell.length_a   1.000
_cell.length_b   1.000
_cell.length_c   1.000
_cell.angle_alpha   90.00
_cell.angle_beta   90.00
_cell.angle_gamma   90.00
#
_symmetry.space_group_name_H-M   'P 1'
#
loop_
_entity.id
_entity.type
_entity.pdbx_description
1 polymer ?
#
loop_
_entity_poly.entity_id
_entity_poly.type
_entity_poly.pdbx_seq_one_letter_code
_entity_poly.pdbx_strand_id
1 'polypeptide(L)' 'MFNSLLCYCDTSMVASVTATARLKKDYAKLLKEPVPYVRAAPLQENILEWHYIIFGAPSTPYEG' A
#
# COMPACT_ATOMS: atom_id res chain seq x y z
N MET A 1 -16.30 -6.19 35.00
CA MET A 1 -15.04 -6.95 34.85
C MET A 1 -15.41 -8.27 34.19
N PHE A 2 -14.69 -8.69 33.15
CA PHE A 2 -14.99 -9.78 32.21
C PHE A 2 -15.87 -9.43 31.00
N ASN A 3 -15.21 -8.95 29.95
CA ASN A 3 -15.55 -9.41 28.60
C ASN A 3 -14.23 -9.68 27.87
N SER A 4 -13.59 -10.78 28.30
CA SER A 4 -12.47 -11.41 27.61
C SER A 4 -13.06 -12.58 26.82
N LEU A 5 -12.55 -12.79 25.61
CA LEU A 5 -12.92 -13.85 24.65
C LEU A 5 -14.13 -13.54 23.76
N LEU A 6 -13.96 -12.61 22.81
CA LEU A 6 -14.20 -12.88 21.38
C LEU A 6 -13.40 -11.85 20.55
N CYS A 7 -12.09 -11.74 20.80
CA CYS A 7 -11.19 -11.30 19.73
C CYS A 7 -11.01 -12.53 18.85
N TYR A 8 -12.02 -12.84 18.04
CA TYR A 8 -11.97 -13.94 17.09
C TYR A 8 -10.82 -13.58 16.15
N CYS A 9 -9.70 -14.29 16.32
CA CYS A 9 -8.54 -14.17 15.48
C CYS A 9 -9.01 -14.30 14.03
N ASP A 10 -8.98 -13.15 13.35
CA ASP A 10 -8.89 -12.91 11.91
C ASP A 10 -8.70 -14.21 11.09
N THR A 11 -9.78 -14.98 10.94
CA THR A 11 -9.82 -16.16 10.07
C THR A 11 -10.59 -15.76 8.84
N SER A 12 -9.97 -14.92 8.03
CA SER A 12 -10.45 -14.65 6.68
C SER A 12 -9.22 -14.48 5.80
N MET A 13 -9.21 -15.24 4.71
CA MET A 13 -8.29 -15.11 3.58
C MET A 13 -8.56 -13.79 2.84
N VAL A 14 -8.63 -12.68 3.57
CA VAL A 14 -8.95 -11.34 3.09
C VAL A 14 -8.10 -10.38 3.89
N ALA A 15 -7.48 -9.41 3.21
CA ALA A 15 -6.67 -8.38 3.83
C ALA A 15 -7.39 -7.76 5.04
N SER A 16 -6.71 -7.68 6.19
CA SER A 16 -7.27 -7.05 7.38
C SER A 16 -7.87 -5.69 7.03
N VAL A 17 -9.10 -5.43 7.48
CA VAL A 17 -9.88 -4.24 7.13
C VAL A 17 -9.10 -2.95 7.45
N THR A 18 -8.35 -2.99 8.56
CA THR A 18 -7.46 -1.89 8.98
C THR A 18 -6.31 -1.67 8.00
N ALA A 19 -5.68 -2.73 7.49
CA ALA A 19 -4.58 -2.64 6.54
C ALA A 19 -5.07 -2.07 5.19
N THR A 20 -6.20 -2.58 4.70
CA THR A 20 -6.85 -2.08 3.47
C THR A 20 -7.18 -0.60 3.58
N ALA A 21 -7.76 -0.15 4.70
CA ALA A 21 -8.09 1.25 4.91
C ALA A 21 -6.86 2.17 4.92
N ARG A 22 -5.76 1.72 5.53
CA ARG A 22 -4.49 2.47 5.53
C ARG A 22 -3.90 2.58 4.13
N LEU A 23 -3.81 1.47 3.40
CA LEU A 23 -3.27 1.44 2.03
C LEU A 23 -4.07 2.32 1.06
N LYS A 24 -5.41 2.33 1.16
CA LYS A 24 -6.25 3.25 0.36
C LYS A 24 -5.93 4.71 0.65
N LYS A 25 -5.74 5.05 1.93
CA LYS A 25 -5.41 6.42 2.34
C LYS A 25 -4.03 6.83 1.85
N ASP A 26 -3.05 5.94 1.92
CA ASP A 26 -1.70 6.20 1.44
C ASP A 26 -1.66 6.31 -0.08
N TYR A 27 -2.42 5.49 -0.81
CA TYR A 27 -2.59 5.63 -2.25
C TYR A 27 -3.19 6.99 -2.63
N ALA A 28 -4.24 7.43 -1.92
CA ALA A 28 -4.83 8.76 -2.16
C ALA A 28 -3.84 9.90 -1.90
N LYS A 29 -2.97 9.77 -0.89
CA LYS A 29 -1.89 10.74 -0.66
C LYS A 29 -0.86 10.71 -1.77
N LEU A 30 -0.46 9.53 -2.24
CA LEU A 30 0.52 9.36 -3.33
C LEU A 30 0.01 9.95 -4.65
N LEU A 31 -1.30 9.87 -4.92
CA LEU A 31 -1.92 10.54 -6.06
C LEU A 31 -1.94 12.07 -5.92
N LYS A 32 -2.13 12.57 -4.71
CA LYS A 32 -2.14 14.01 -4.42
C LYS A 32 -0.74 14.61 -4.45
N GLU A 33 0.23 13.89 -3.89
CA GLU A 33 1.63 14.28 -3.73
C GLU A 33 2.51 13.17 -4.31
N PRO A 34 2.70 13.16 -5.64
CA PRO A 34 3.51 12.14 -6.30
C PRO A 34 4.97 12.27 -5.90
N VAL A 35 5.59 11.15 -5.53
CA VAL A 35 7.01 11.10 -5.21
C VAL A 35 7.83 11.25 -6.49
N PRO A 36 8.79 12.18 -6.56
CA PRO A 36 9.62 12.36 -7.74
C PRO A 36 10.44 11.10 -8.02
N TYR A 37 10.58 10.76 -9.30
CA TYR A 37 11.30 9.57 -9.79
C TYR A 37 10.75 8.23 -9.29
N VAL A 38 9.54 8.20 -8.73
CA VAL A 38 8.88 6.95 -8.33
C VAL A 38 7.44 6.97 -8.83
N ARG A 39 7.01 5.88 -9.47
CA ARG A 39 5.60 5.60 -9.71
C ARG A 39 5.24 4.32 -8.98
N ALA A 40 4.13 4.34 -8.25
CA ALA A 40 3.61 3.15 -7.58
C ALA A 40 2.09 3.10 -7.74
N ALA A 41 1.57 1.91 -8.03
CA ALA A 41 0.13 1.66 -8.11
C ALA A 41 -0.20 0.29 -7.51
N PRO A 42 -1.32 0.18 -6.76
CA PRO A 42 -1.80 -1.10 -6.30
C PRO A 42 -2.43 -1.89 -7.45
N LEU A 43 -2.41 -3.22 -7.34
CA LEU A 43 -3.19 -4.09 -8.21
C LEU A 43 -4.68 -3.93 -7.89
N GLN A 44 -5.53 -3.81 -8.92
CA GLN A 44 -6.97 -3.60 -8.73
C GLN A 44 -7.66 -4.77 -8.03
N GLU A 45 -7.18 -6.00 -8.29
CA GLU A 45 -7.72 -7.23 -7.71
C GLU A 45 -7.24 -7.46 -6.27
N ASN A 46 -6.05 -6.97 -5.93
CA ASN A 46 -5.45 -7.15 -4.61
C ASN A 46 -4.65 -5.90 -4.19
N ILE A 47 -5.26 -5.09 -3.33
CA ILE A 47 -4.62 -3.86 -2.81
C ILE A 47 -3.37 -4.13 -1.95
N LEU A 48 -3.11 -5.37 -1.54
CA LEU A 48 -1.87 -5.73 -0.84
C LEU A 48 -0.69 -5.90 -1.80
N GLU A 49 -0.97 -6.08 -3.09
CA GLU A 49 0.06 -6.16 -4.12
C GLU A 49 0.24 -4.80 -4.79
N TRP A 50 1.50 -4.37 -4.90
CA TRP A 50 1.86 -3.06 -5.43
C TRP A 50 2.96 -3.20 -6.48
N HIS A 51 2.73 -2.59 -7.63
CA HIS A 51 3.72 -2.48 -8.69
C HIS A 51 4.33 -1.08 -8.63
N TYR A 52 5.65 -1.02 -8.65
CA TYR A 52 6.37 0.25 -8.61
C TYR A 52 7.50 0.30 -9.63
N ILE A 53 7.83 1.51 -10.04
CA ILE A 53 8.90 1.85 -10.96
C ILE A 53 9.70 2.96 -10.31
N ILE A 54 11.01 2.77 -10.21
CA ILE A 54 11.96 3.80 -9.78
C ILE A 54 12.72 4.23 -11.02
N PHE A 55 12.62 5.51 -11.35
CA PHE A 55 13.42 6.12 -12.40
C PHE A 55 14.79 6.46 -11.81
N GLY A 56 15.86 6.25 -12.58
CA GLY A 56 17.18 6.63 -12.13
C GLY A 56 17.28 8.14 -11.96
N ALA A 57 18.05 8.55 -10.95
CA ALA A 57 18.28 9.96 -10.69
C ALA A 57 19.01 10.59 -11.90
N PRO A 58 18.73 11.87 -12.21
CA PRO A 58 19.47 12.57 -13.24
C PRO A 58 20.96 12.58 -12.90
N SER A 59 21.83 12.59 -13.90
CA SER A 59 23.30 12.53 -13.77
C SER A 59 23.87 11.23 -13.16
N THR A 60 23.09 10.15 -13.16
CA THR A 60 23.57 8.80 -12.80
C THR A 60 23.54 7.86 -14.00
N PRO A 61 24.31 6.75 -14.02
CA PRO A 61 24.24 5.75 -15.09
C PRO A 61 22.87 5.08 -15.26
N TYR A 62 21.93 5.36 -14.35
CA TYR A 62 20.58 4.82 -14.35
C TYR A 62 19.54 5.82 -14.90
N GLU A 63 19.97 7.01 -15.33
CA GLU A 63 19.09 8.01 -15.95
C GLU A 63 18.46 7.46 -17.24
N GLY A 64 17.14 7.25 -17.22
CA GLY A 64 16.36 6.61 -18.28
C GLY A 64 15.25 5.72 -17.72
#